data_AF-A0A290ZE50-F1
#
_entry.id   AF-A0A290ZE50-F1
#
_cell.length_a   1.000
_cell.length_b   1.000
_cell.length_c   1.000
_cell.angle_alpha   90.00
_cell.angle_beta   90.00
_cell.angle_gamma   90.00
#
_symmetry.space_group_name_H-M   'P 1'
#
loop_
_entity.id
_entity.type
_entity.pdbx_description
1 polymer ?
#
loop_
_entity_poly.entity_id
_entity_poly.type
_entity_poly.pdbx_seq_one_letter_code
_entity_poly.pdbx_strand_id
1 'polypeptide(L)' 'MSNRGHLRVVRGNPTEEELAALVAVLTAVAARRAVDGGARGDRGASRWADRSRLVRQPLAHGPGAWRASGLPR' A
#
# COMPACT_ATOMS: atom_id res chain seq x y z
N MET A 1 6.96 11.45 15.63
CA MET A 1 5.67 11.05 15.06
C MET A 1 5.48 9.55 15.30
N SER A 2 4.88 9.16 16.42
CA SER A 2 4.69 7.73 16.71
C SER A 2 3.58 7.17 15.84
N ASN A 3 3.96 6.44 14.79
CA ASN A 3 3.05 5.59 14.03
C ASN A 3 2.60 4.44 14.95
N ARG A 4 1.53 4.65 15.71
CA ARG A 4 0.86 3.56 16.44
C ARG A 4 0.20 2.70 15.37
N GLY A 5 0.85 1.60 15.01
CA GLY A 5 0.27 0.61 14.11
C GLY A 5 -1.14 0.25 14.57
N HIS A 6 -2.06 0.08 13.61
CA HIS A 6 -3.47 -0.23 13.88
C HIS A 6 -3.69 -1.59 14.57
N LEU A 7 -2.63 -2.37 14.79
CA LEU A 7 -2.65 -3.67 15.43
C LEU A 7 -1.38 -3.84 16.28
N ARG A 8 -1.54 -4.32 17.51
CA ARG A 8 -0.42 -4.64 18.41
C ARG A 8 -0.52 -6.09 18.82
N VAL A 9 0.53 -6.87 18.55
CA VAL A 9 0.64 -8.24 19.06
C VAL A 9 1.02 -8.16 20.54
N VAL A 10 0.17 -8.73 21.40
CA VAL A 10 0.37 -8.72 22.86
C VAL A 10 1.07 -9.99 23.34
N ARG A 11 0.78 -11.13 22.71
CA ARG A 11 1.38 -12.45 23.00
C ARG A 11 1.51 -13.27 21.71
N GLY A 12 2.43 -14.23 21.69
CA GLY A 12 2.57 -15.22 20.61
C GLY A 12 1.72 -16.47 20.86
N ASN A 13 1.60 -17.33 19.83
CA ASN A 13 0.87 -18.61 19.83
C ASN A 13 -0.66 -18.48 20.05
N PRO A 14 -1.42 -17.85 19.13
CA PRO A 14 -2.88 -17.80 19.20
C PRO A 14 -3.47 -19.20 19.05
N THR A 15 -4.66 -19.42 19.60
CA THR A 15 -5.43 -20.63 19.26
C THR A 15 -5.93 -20.56 17.80
N GLU A 16 -6.39 -21.69 17.25
CA GLU A 16 -6.94 -21.74 15.91
C GLU A 16 -8.16 -20.81 15.76
N GLU A 17 -8.99 -20.73 16.80
CA GLU A 17 -10.17 -19.86 16.86
C GLU A 17 -9.78 -18.38 16.90
N GLU A 18 -8.76 -18.03 17.68
CA GLU A 18 -8.25 -16.65 17.77
C GLU A 18 -7.67 -16.20 16.42
N LEU A 19 -6.93 -17.09 15.76
CA LEU A 19 -6.40 -16.84 14.41
C LEU A 19 -7.53 -16.69 13.39
N ALA A 20 -8.52 -17.58 13.41
CA ALA A 20 -9.67 -17.53 12.52
C ALA A 20 -10.49 -16.24 12.71
N ALA A 21 -10.75 -15.85 13.96
CA ALA A 21 -11.45 -14.61 14.29
C ALA A 21 -10.70 -13.37 13.77
N LEU A 22 -9.38 -13.32 13.95
CA LEU A 22 -8.55 -12.24 13.44
C LEU A 22 -8.64 -12.13 11.91
N VAL A 23 -8.50 -13.26 11.20
CA VAL A 23 -8.60 -13.30 9.73
C VAL A 23 -9.98 -12.84 9.28
N ALA A 24 -11.05 -13.34 9.90
CA ALA A 24 -12.44 -12.98 9.56
C ALA A 24 -12.70 -11.47 9.71
N VAL A 25 -12.20 -10.85 10.78
CA VAL A 25 -12.35 -9.39 10.97
C VAL A 25 -11.55 -8.62 9.92
N LEU A 26 -10.30 -9.01 9.65
CA LEU A 26 -9.46 -8.33 8.67
C LEU A 26 -10.04 -8.43 7.25
N THR A 27 -10.58 -9.58 6.86
CA THR A 27 -11.23 -9.76 5.56
C THR A 27 -12.52 -8.96 5.45
N ALA A 28 -13.35 -8.92 6.49
CA ALA A 28 -14.56 -8.10 6.53
C ALA A 28 -14.24 -6.59 6.41
N VAL A 29 -13.22 -6.11 7.12
CA VAL A 29 -12.75 -4.71 7.02
C VAL A 29 -12.21 -4.41 5.61
N ALA A 30 -11.45 -5.32 5.01
CA ALA A 30 -10.95 -5.17 3.64
C ALA A 30 -12.10 -5.13 2.61
N ALA A 31 -13.07 -6.02 2.73
CA ALA A 31 -14.27 -6.04 1.88
C ALA A 31 -15.07 -4.74 2.01
N ARG A 32 -15.27 -4.27 3.25
CA ARG A 32 -15.97 -3.00 3.50
C ARG A 32 -15.23 -1.81 2.88
N ARG A 33 -13.90 -1.75 3.00
CA ARG A 33 -13.09 -0.71 2.33
C ARG A 33 -13.16 -0.77 0.81
N ALA A 34 -13.25 -1.96 0.23
CA ALA A 34 -13.42 -2.13 -1.20
C ALA A 34 -14.78 -1.59 -1.70
N VAL A 35 -15.82 -1.67 -0.86
CA VAL A 35 -17.17 -1.16 -1.16
C VAL A 35 -17.29 0.35 -0.89
N ASP A 36 -16.81 0.83 0.26
CA ASP A 36 -16.89 2.24 0.66
C ASP A 36 -15.91 3.14 -0.12
N GLY A 37 -14.83 2.56 -0.65
CA GLY A 37 -13.70 3.25 -1.24
C GLY A 37 -13.72 3.25 -2.76
N GLY A 38 -14.63 4.04 -3.34
CA GLY A 38 -14.48 4.66 -4.66
C GLY A 38 -13.24 5.58 -4.80
N ALA A 39 -12.16 5.28 -4.09
CA ALA A 39 -10.84 5.83 -4.32
C ALA A 39 -10.00 4.71 -4.95
N ARG A 40 -10.10 4.59 -6.28
CA ARG A 40 -8.87 4.55 -7.08
C ARG A 40 -8.15 5.86 -6.74
N GLY A 41 -7.52 5.92 -5.56
CA GLY A 41 -6.55 6.94 -5.23
C GLY A 41 -5.61 6.89 -6.40
N ASP A 42 -5.67 7.96 -7.18
CA ASP A 42 -5.06 8.17 -8.47
C ASP A 42 -4.14 7.00 -8.79
N ARG A 43 -4.64 5.97 -9.50
CA ARG A 43 -3.74 4.92 -10.00
C ARG A 43 -2.89 5.66 -11.00
N GLY A 44 -1.87 6.37 -10.49
CA GLY A 44 -0.97 7.17 -11.26
C GLY A 44 -0.53 6.28 -12.39
N ALA A 45 -0.51 6.86 -13.60
CA ALA A 45 -0.22 6.13 -14.81
C ALA A 45 0.90 5.12 -14.51
N SER A 46 0.66 3.85 -14.88
CA SER A 46 1.61 2.77 -14.62
C SER A 46 3.00 3.27 -14.98
N ARG A 47 3.96 3.15 -14.07
CA ARG A 47 5.35 3.60 -14.33
C ARG A 47 5.94 2.90 -15.57
N TRP A 48 5.43 1.71 -15.91
CA TRP A 48 5.75 1.01 -17.15
C TRP A 48 5.18 1.67 -18.42
N ALA A 49 4.05 2.37 -18.30
CA ALA A 49 3.39 3.11 -19.38
C ALA A 49 3.84 4.58 -19.45
N ASP A 50 4.79 4.98 -18.60
CA ASP A 50 5.34 6.32 -18.63
C ASP A 50 6.15 6.52 -19.93
N ARG A 51 5.87 7.65 -20.59
CA ARG A 51 6.49 8.07 -21.85
C ARG A 51 7.57 9.12 -21.62
N SER A 52 7.80 9.53 -20.38
CA SER A 52 8.81 10.52 -20.03
C SER A 52 10.20 10.09 -20.50
N ARG A 53 10.48 8.78 -20.60
CA ARG A 53 11.71 8.24 -21.23
C ARG A 53 11.93 8.61 -22.70
N LEU A 54 10.88 8.98 -23.43
CA LEU A 54 11.00 9.37 -24.85
C LEU A 54 11.57 10.78 -25.02
N VAL A 55 11.72 11.54 -23.93
CA VAL A 55 12.23 12.92 -23.93
C VAL A 55 13.21 13.11 -22.78
N ARG A 56 14.12 14.09 -22.89
CA ARG A 56 15.05 14.42 -21.80
C ARG A 56 14.27 15.06 -20.64
N GLN A 57 14.41 14.52 -19.43
CA GLN A 57 13.79 15.07 -18.23
C GLN A 57 14.80 15.32 -17.11
N PRO A 58 14.59 16.35 -16.26
CA PRO A 58 15.37 16.53 -15.03
C PRO A 58 15.23 15.36 -14.06
N LEU A 59 16.24 15.18 -13.21
CA LEU A 59 16.19 14.20 -12.12
C LEU A 59 15.21 14.66 -11.03
N ALA A 60 14.17 13.88 -10.81
CA ALA A 60 13.23 14.12 -9.72
C ALA A 60 13.90 13.92 -8.36
N HIS A 61 13.74 14.88 -7.47
CA HIS A 61 14.16 14.83 -6.07
C HIS A 61 12.91 14.91 -5.17
N GLY A 62 12.99 14.32 -3.97
CA GLY A 62 11.91 14.35 -2.99
C GLY A 62 11.37 12.96 -2.59
N PRO A 63 10.31 12.92 -1.75
CA PRO A 63 9.77 11.68 -1.20
C PRO A 63 9.41 10.68 -2.31
N GLY A 64 9.95 9.46 -2.21
CA GLY A 64 9.71 8.39 -3.18
C GLY A 64 10.62 8.41 -4.41
N ALA A 65 11.45 9.44 -4.63
CA ALA A 65 12.34 9.54 -5.78
C ALA A 65 13.38 8.39 -5.84
N TRP A 66 13.92 7.97 -4.70
CA TRP A 66 14.87 6.86 -4.61
C TRP A 66 14.24 5.51 -4.96
N ARG A 67 13.00 5.25 -4.52
CA ARG A 67 12.27 4.03 -4.93
C ARG A 67 11.90 4.06 -6.41
N ALA A 68 11.59 5.25 -6.92
CA ALA A 68 11.26 5.49 -8.32
C ALA A 68 12.45 5.33 -9.28
N SER A 69 13.69 5.46 -8.82
CA SER A 69 14.87 5.38 -9.70
C SER A 69 15.13 3.97 -10.23
N GLY A 70 14.66 2.93 -9.52
CA GLY A 70 14.75 1.54 -9.95
C GLY A 70 13.56 1.05 -10.78
N LEU A 71 12.57 1.93 -11.03
CA LEU A 71 11.40 1.61 -11.86
C LEU A 71 11.56 2.23 -13.25
N PRO A 72 10.95 1.63 -14.29
CA PRO A 72 10.87 2.24 -15.61
C PRO A 72 10.16 3.61 -15.53
N ARG A 73 10.59 4.53 -16.38
CA ARG A 73 9.99 5.85 -16.61
C ARG A 73 9.59 5.98 -18.08
#